data_AF-A0A941EF83-F1
#
_entry.id   AF-A0A941EF83-F1
#
_cell.length_a   1.000
_cell.length_b   1.000
_cell.length_c   1.000
_cell.angle_alpha   90.00
_cell.angle_beta   90.00
_cell.angle_gamma   90.00
#
_symmetry.space_group_name_H-M   'P 1'
#
loop_
_entity.id
_entity.type
_entity.pdbx_description
1 polymer ?
#
loop_
_entity_poly.entity_id
_entity_poly.type
_entity_poly.pdbx_seq_one_letter_code
_entity_poly.pdbx_strand_id
1 'polypeptide(L)'
;MAQAPAANGDSEPFDAAEMRELSGYARLAQRLKEAHDALRAMDLPAAERAELNRRLLVITAASRHDRTDAMRRLEAFLDALVLRHKGD
;
A
#
# COMPACT_ATOMS: atom_id res chain seq x y z
N MET A 1 55.44 -14.14 -0.50
CA MET A 1 54.17 -14.43 0.20
C MET A 1 53.91 -13.34 1.20
N ALA A 2 52.84 -12.55 1.01
CA ALA A 2 52.08 -11.83 2.04
C ALA A 2 51.06 -10.98 1.28
N GLN A 3 49.83 -11.49 1.19
CA GLN A 3 48.68 -10.84 0.57
C GLN A 3 48.13 -9.76 1.52
N ALA A 4 47.77 -8.61 0.95
CA ALA A 4 47.20 -7.46 1.66
C ALA A 4 45.89 -7.81 2.40
N PRO A 5 45.55 -7.09 3.49
CA PRO A 5 44.36 -7.38 4.28
C PRO A 5 43.09 -7.14 3.47
N ALA A 6 42.22 -8.15 3.45
CA ALA A 6 40.88 -8.07 2.88
C ALA A 6 40.11 -6.94 3.55
N ALA A 7 39.63 -5.99 2.74
CA ALA A 7 38.70 -4.96 3.17
C ALA A 7 37.44 -5.65 3.71
N ASN A 8 37.14 -5.42 5.00
CA ASN A 8 35.93 -5.87 5.66
C ASN A 8 34.71 -5.38 4.88
N GLY A 9 33.97 -6.32 4.29
CA GLY A 9 32.73 -6.11 3.55
C GLY A 9 31.48 -6.14 4.44
N ASP A 10 31.57 -5.71 5.70
CA ASP A 10 30.43 -5.61 6.64
C ASP A 10 29.66 -4.29 6.47
N SER A 11 29.56 -3.79 5.25
CA SER A 11 28.54 -2.82 4.90
C SER A 11 27.40 -3.61 4.26
N GLU A 12 26.44 -4.09 5.06
CA GLU A 12 25.10 -4.26 4.49
C GLU A 12 24.79 -2.96 3.75
N PRO A 13 24.47 -3.01 2.45
CA PRO A 13 24.26 -1.79 1.69
C PRO A 13 23.12 -1.06 2.38
N PHE A 14 23.48 0.09 2.96
CA PHE A 14 22.64 0.97 3.75
C PHE A 14 21.29 1.24 3.05
N ASP A 15 21.24 1.08 1.73
CA ASP A 15 20.10 1.32 0.87
C ASP A 15 19.10 0.15 0.64
N ALA A 16 19.45 -1.14 0.80
CA ALA A 16 18.58 -2.20 0.26
C ALA A 16 17.28 -2.40 1.07
N ALA A 17 17.39 -2.38 2.40
CA ALA A 17 16.23 -2.49 3.29
C ALA A 17 15.39 -1.20 3.28
N GLU A 18 16.06 -0.04 3.28
CA GLU A 18 15.42 1.27 3.20
C GLU A 18 14.69 1.47 1.87
N MET A 19 15.30 1.09 0.73
CA MET A 19 14.63 1.07 -0.58
C MET A 19 13.43 0.11 -0.60
N ARG A 20 13.53 -1.07 0.03
CA ARG A 20 12.38 -1.98 0.18
C ARG A 20 11.27 -1.36 1.01
N GLU A 21 11.62 -0.59 2.03
CA GLU A 21 10.64 0.11 2.85
C GLU A 21 9.95 1.26 2.08
N LEU A 22 10.72 2.12 1.41
CA LEU A 22 10.22 3.22 0.58
C LEU A 22 9.35 2.71 -0.58
N SER A 23 9.77 1.62 -1.24
CA SER A 23 8.95 0.98 -2.28
C SER A 23 7.66 0.38 -1.73
N GLY A 24 7.66 -0.10 -0.48
CA GLY A 24 6.44 -0.52 0.22
C GLY A 24 5.45 0.62 0.43
N TYR A 25 5.93 1.79 0.87
CA TYR A 25 5.08 2.99 1.00
C TYR A 25 4.59 3.51 -0.36
N ALA A 26 5.45 3.54 -1.38
CA ALA A 26 5.08 3.94 -2.73
C ALA A 26 3.98 3.03 -3.31
N ARG A 27 4.11 1.71 -3.14
CA ARG A 27 3.09 0.74 -3.55
C ARG A 27 1.77 0.98 -2.83
N LEU A 28 1.81 1.24 -1.52
CA LEU A 28 0.60 1.51 -0.75
C LEU A 28 -0.10 2.78 -1.25
N ALA A 29 0.65 3.87 -1.43
CA ALA A 29 0.13 5.13 -1.92
C ALA A 29 -0.53 4.97 -3.31
N GLN A 30 0.11 4.21 -4.21
CA GLN A 30 -0.44 3.89 -5.52
C GLN A 30 -1.77 3.14 -5.42
N ARG A 31 -1.86 2.11 -4.56
CA ARG A 31 -3.12 1.37 -4.35
C ARG A 31 -4.23 2.21 -3.73
N LEU A 32 -3.90 3.12 -2.81
CA LEU A 32 -4.87 4.05 -2.24
C LEU A 32 -5.44 4.98 -3.32
N LYS A 33 -4.59 5.48 -4.21
CA LYS A 33 -5.01 6.29 -5.36
C LYS A 33 -5.96 5.52 -6.26
N GLU A 34 -5.62 4.28 -6.64
CA GLU A 34 -6.48 3.41 -7.45
C GLU A 34 -7.85 3.18 -6.80
N ALA A 35 -7.89 2.96 -5.48
CA ALA A 35 -9.15 2.81 -4.74
C ALA A 35 -10.00 4.09 -4.79
N HIS A 36 -9.40 5.27 -4.62
CA HIS A 36 -10.11 6.54 -4.74
C HIS A 36 -10.62 6.79 -6.17
N ASP A 37 -9.82 6.48 -7.19
CA ASP A 37 -10.19 6.64 -8.59
C ASP A 37 -11.35 5.70 -8.97
N ALA A 38 -11.31 4.44 -8.50
CA ALA A 38 -12.40 3.48 -8.68
C ALA A 38 -13.71 3.97 -8.04
N LEU A 39 -13.66 4.43 -6.78
CA LEU A 39 -14.83 5.00 -6.10
C LEU A 39 -15.38 6.25 -6.80
N ARG A 40 -14.53 7.03 -7.47
CA ARG A 40 -14.96 8.20 -8.23
C ARG A 40 -15.65 7.79 -9.53
N ALA A 41 -15.16 6.75 -10.19
CA ALA A 41 -15.70 6.24 -11.44
C ALA A 41 -17.02 5.48 -11.28
N MET A 42 -17.28 4.87 -10.12
CA MET A 42 -18.55 4.20 -9.84
C MET A 42 -19.69 5.19 -9.64
N ASP A 43 -20.85 4.91 -10.23
CA ASP A 43 -22.07 5.69 -10.05
C ASP A 43 -22.81 5.26 -8.77
N LEU A 44 -22.19 5.55 -7.62
CA LEU A 44 -22.74 5.21 -6.31
C LEU A 44 -23.56 6.37 -5.72
N PRO A 45 -24.64 6.06 -4.98
CA PRO A 45 -25.35 7.02 -4.15
C PRO A 45 -24.39 7.74 -3.18
N ALA A 46 -24.66 9.01 -2.90
CA ALA A 46 -23.78 9.84 -2.07
C ALA A 46 -23.51 9.24 -0.68
N ALA A 47 -24.54 8.64 -0.04
CA ALA A 47 -24.41 7.99 1.26
C ALA A 47 -23.47 6.77 1.22
N GLU A 48 -23.55 5.96 0.17
CA GLU A 48 -22.72 4.77 0.00
C GLU A 48 -21.27 5.14 -0.34
N ARG A 49 -21.08 6.14 -1.22
CA ARG A 49 -19.76 6.71 -1.51
C ARG A 49 -19.11 7.28 -0.26
N ALA A 50 -19.87 7.95 0.62
CA ALA A 50 -19.35 8.48 1.87
C ALA A 50 -18.90 7.37 2.83
N GLU A 51 -19.65 6.28 2.92
CA GLU A 51 -19.28 5.13 3.75
C GLU A 51 -18.01 4.44 3.25
N LEU A 52 -17.90 4.22 1.93
CA LEU A 52 -16.70 3.65 1.34
C LEU A 52 -15.47 4.56 1.53
N ASN A 53 -15.63 5.87 1.41
CA ASN A 53 -14.55 6.82 1.72
C ASN A 53 -14.14 6.77 3.19
N ARG A 54 -15.08 6.65 4.13
CA ARG A 54 -14.75 6.48 5.56
C ARG A 54 -13.94 5.22 5.80
N ARG A 55 -14.32 4.10 5.18
CA ARG A 55 -13.53 2.85 5.25
C ARG A 55 -12.11 3.04 4.72
N LEU A 56 -11.95 3.74 3.60
CA LEU A 56 -10.64 4.01 3.01
C LEU A 56 -9.77 4.93 3.90
N LEU A 57 -10.39 5.90 4.60
CA LEU A 57 -9.72 6.73 5.60
C LEU A 57 -9.22 5.90 6.80
N VAL A 58 -10.01 4.94 7.28
CA VAL A 58 -9.58 4.02 8.36
C VAL A 58 -8.38 3.18 7.93
N ILE A 59 -8.37 2.67 6.68
CA ILE A 59 -7.23 1.93 6.13
C ILE A 59 -5.98 2.82 6.04
N THR A 60 -6.14 4.07 5.61
CA THR A 60 -5.04 5.05 5.53
C THR A 60 -4.51 5.44 6.91
N ALA A 61 -5.37 5.51 7.93
CA ALA A 61 -4.93 5.73 9.30
C ALA A 61 -4.13 4.54 9.84
N ALA A 62 -4.60 3.30 9.58
CA ALA A 62 -3.92 2.08 9.98
C ALA A 62 -2.53 1.95 9.37
N SER A 63 -2.32 2.44 8.13
CA SER A 63 -1.02 2.32 7.46
C SER A 63 0.12 3.08 8.12
N ARG A 64 -0.19 4.05 8.99
CA ARG A 64 0.80 4.78 9.79
C ARG A 64 1.38 3.93 10.91
N HIS A 65 0.66 2.88 11.33
CA HIS A 65 1.03 2.02 12.44
C HIS A 65 1.43 0.62 11.96
N ASP A 66 0.67 0.05 11.02
CA ASP A 66 0.95 -1.25 10.41
C ASP A 66 0.65 -1.17 8.91
N ARG A 67 1.73 -0.99 8.12
CA ARG A 67 1.65 -0.96 6.67
C ARG A 67 1.20 -2.29 6.07
N THR A 68 1.58 -3.42 6.68
CA THR A 68 1.29 -4.74 6.14
C THR A 68 -0.18 -5.08 6.29
N ASP A 69 -0.74 -4.82 7.49
CA ASP A 69 -2.17 -4.95 7.74
C ASP A 69 -2.99 -3.97 6.88
N ALA A 70 -2.56 -2.71 6.77
CA ALA A 70 -3.23 -1.75 5.91
C ALA A 70 -3.25 -2.18 4.43
N MET A 71 -2.15 -2.74 3.91
CA MET A 71 -2.10 -3.26 2.55
C MET A 71 -3.08 -4.42 2.36
N ARG A 72 -3.14 -5.37 3.31
CA ARG A 72 -4.09 -6.50 3.24
C ARG A 72 -5.53 -6.02 3.24
N ARG A 73 -5.86 -5.06 4.11
CA ARG A 73 -7.20 -4.46 4.17
C ARG A 73 -7.54 -3.71 2.88
N LEU A 74 -6.57 -3.03 2.29
CA LEU A 74 -6.74 -2.32 1.02
C LEU A 74 -6.97 -3.27 -0.15
N GLU A 75 -6.22 -4.37 -0.22
CA GLU A 75 -6.43 -5.41 -1.23
C GLU A 75 -7.82 -6.04 -1.10
N ALA A 76 -8.24 -6.41 0.12
CA ALA A 76 -9.59 -6.91 0.38
C ALA A 76 -10.69 -5.89 0.02
N PHE A 77 -10.43 -4.59 0.23
CA PHE A 77 -11.36 -3.53 -0.14
C PHE A 77 -11.49 -3.40 -1.66
N LEU A 78 -10.39 -3.45 -2.40
CA LEU A 78 -10.39 -3.43 -3.87
C LEU A 78 -11.11 -4.64 -4.45
N ASP A 79 -10.86 -5.84 -3.92
CA ASP A 79 -11.54 -7.06 -4.35
C ASP A 79 -13.05 -6.97 -4.09
N ALA A 80 -13.47 -6.38 -2.96
CA ALA A 80 -14.88 -6.13 -2.68
C ALA A 80 -15.50 -5.11 -3.64
N LEU A 81 -14.76 -4.08 -4.06
CA LEU A 81 -15.22 -3.12 -5.07
C LEU A 81 -15.40 -3.77 -6.45
N VAL A 82 -14.45 -4.61 -6.88
CA VAL A 82 -14.57 -5.40 -8.12
C VAL A 82 -15.76 -6.35 -8.03
N LEU A 83 -15.90 -7.00 -6.88
CA LEU A 83 -17.08 -7.66 -6.33
C LEU A 83 -18.38 -7.00 -6.79
N ARG A 84 -18.57 -5.79 -6.28
CA ARG A 84 -19.78 -5.00 -6.44
C ARG A 84 -19.98 -4.52 -7.87
N HIS A 85 -18.91 -4.08 -8.54
CA HIS A 85 -19.01 -3.58 -9.91
C HIS A 85 -19.38 -4.66 -10.93
N LYS A 86 -19.02 -5.93 -10.68
CA LYS A 86 -19.42 -7.05 -11.55
C LYS A 86 -20.88 -7.48 -11.34
N GLY A 87 -21.53 -7.01 -10.27
CA GLY A 87 -22.91 -7.35 -9.90
C GLY A 87 -23.97 -6.37 -10.40
N ASP A 88 -23.57 -5.23 -10.95
CA ASP A 88 -24.40 -4.27 -11.70
C ASP A 88 -24.30 -4.56 -13.21
#